data_AF-A0A8H7VDU7-F1
#
_entry.id   AF-A0A8H7VDU7-F1
#
_cell.length_a   1.000
_cell.length_b   1.000
_cell.length_c   1.000
_cell.angle_alpha   90.00
_cell.angle_beta   90.00
_cell.angle_gamma   90.00
#
_symmetry.space_group_name_H-M   'P 1'
#
loop_
_entity.id
_entity.type
_entity.pdbx_description
1 polymer ?
#
loop_
_entity_poly.entity_id
_entity_poly.type
_entity_poly.pdbx_seq_one_letter_code
_entity_poly.pdbx_strand_id
1 'polypeptide(L)'
;MDDHGFEARLRHLEHVLLGQNSTQPKGNNETLIKRVEAVQKGLETVYKNNKAIKDFVTKYDAHAKLLNPNTSTYTMEREILAPDVKLELLLTANDDLEKFAQEVKQVKDLEYVVSGAEFDVIETLGPKLAPLEVTHADQISELNQITKEVSDFMERYNHTVNTLSEIFIQWDHILTNMESHVSALERQKATAS
;
A
#
# COMPACT_ATOMS: atom_id res chain seq x y z
N MET A 1 -18.22 -0.23 1.25
CA MET A 1 -19.40 -0.31 2.13
C MET A 1 -20.51 -0.74 1.22
N ASP A 2 -20.89 -2.02 1.30
CA ASP A 2 -21.61 -2.68 0.22
C ASP A 2 -23.11 -2.46 0.43
N ASP A 3 -23.68 -1.49 -0.29
CA ASP A 3 -25.11 -1.15 -0.28
C ASP A 3 -25.99 -2.40 -0.54
N HIS A 4 -25.45 -3.39 -1.26
CA HIS A 4 -26.12 -4.66 -1.56
C HIS A 4 -26.21 -5.65 -0.38
N GLY A 5 -25.37 -5.52 0.64
CA GLY A 5 -25.37 -6.42 1.80
C GLY A 5 -26.56 -6.17 2.74
N PHE A 6 -26.93 -4.90 2.91
CA PHE A 6 -28.08 -4.51 3.74
C PHE A 6 -29.40 -4.88 3.07
N GLU A 7 -29.51 -4.70 1.77
CA GLU A 7 -30.73 -5.03 1.02
C GLU A 7 -30.98 -6.53 0.97
N ALA A 8 -29.94 -7.35 0.81
CA ALA A 8 -30.05 -8.81 0.90
C ALA A 8 -30.52 -9.27 2.29
N ARG A 9 -30.01 -8.63 3.35
CA ARG A 9 -30.39 -8.93 4.74
C ARG A 9 -31.81 -8.47 5.05
N LEU A 10 -32.23 -7.31 4.53
CA LEU A 10 -33.58 -6.79 4.65
C LEU A 10 -34.57 -7.73 3.96
N ARG A 11 -34.26 -8.15 2.73
CA ARG A 11 -35.08 -9.11 1.97
C ARG A 11 -35.18 -10.48 2.64
N HIS A 12 -34.10 -10.94 3.27
CA HIS A 12 -34.14 -12.16 4.08
C HIS A 12 -35.04 -12.01 5.31
N LEU A 13 -34.94 -10.88 6.02
CA LEU A 13 -35.79 -10.58 7.18
C LEU A 13 -37.27 -10.46 6.80
N GLU A 14 -37.58 -9.79 5.68
CA GLU A 14 -38.94 -9.73 5.14
C GLU A 14 -39.46 -11.12 4.76
N HIS A 15 -38.61 -11.94 4.14
CA HIS A 15 -38.98 -13.32 3.79
C HIS A 15 -39.27 -14.18 5.02
N VAL A 16 -38.46 -14.05 6.08
CA VAL A 16 -38.66 -14.79 7.33
C VAL A 16 -39.88 -14.30 8.11
N LEU A 17 -40.17 -12.99 8.07
CA LEU A 17 -41.30 -12.40 8.80
C LEU A 17 -42.66 -12.60 8.12
N LEU A 18 -42.74 -12.42 6.81
CA LEU A 18 -44.00 -12.56 6.07
C LEU A 18 -44.24 -13.97 5.52
N GLY A 19 -43.18 -14.77 5.40
CA GLY A 19 -43.26 -16.07 4.73
C GLY A 19 -43.59 -15.93 3.24
N GLN A 20 -43.51 -17.05 2.52
CA GLN A 20 -43.63 -17.13 1.05
C GLN A 20 -45.05 -16.88 0.50
N ASN A 21 -45.99 -16.40 1.33
CA ASN A 21 -47.39 -16.21 0.97
C ASN A 21 -47.72 -14.71 0.85
N SER A 22 -47.30 -14.10 -0.25
CA SER A 22 -47.63 -12.71 -0.63
C SER A 22 -49.07 -12.53 -1.14
N THR A 23 -50.02 -13.36 -0.69
CA THR A 23 -51.43 -13.25 -1.12
C THR A 23 -52.33 -12.86 0.06
N GLN A 24 -52.49 -11.54 0.19
CA GLN A 24 -53.58 -10.82 0.86
C GLN A 24 -53.66 -10.88 2.42
N PRO A 25 -53.88 -9.73 3.07
CA PRO A 25 -54.13 -9.63 4.50
C PRO A 25 -55.60 -9.96 4.76
N LYS A 26 -55.90 -11.17 5.23
CA LYS A 26 -57.21 -11.45 5.84
C LYS A 26 -57.02 -11.81 7.30
N GLY A 27 -57.27 -10.80 8.14
CA GLY A 27 -57.85 -10.98 9.46
C GLY A 27 -56.97 -11.64 10.50
N ASN A 28 -55.86 -10.99 10.89
CA ASN A 28 -55.41 -10.99 12.28
C ASN A 28 -54.42 -9.83 12.48
N ASN A 29 -54.95 -8.65 12.85
CA ASN A 29 -54.17 -7.51 13.38
C ASN A 29 -53.63 -7.80 14.79
N GLU A 30 -53.20 -9.03 15.05
CA GLU A 30 -52.45 -9.35 16.25
C GLU A 30 -50.98 -9.23 15.88
N THR A 31 -50.26 -8.40 16.62
CA THR A 31 -48.82 -8.27 16.49
C THR A 31 -48.21 -9.67 16.56
N LEU A 32 -47.19 -9.96 15.74
CA LEU A 32 -46.46 -11.24 15.80
C LEU A 32 -46.01 -11.56 17.23
N ILE A 33 -45.73 -10.51 18.00
CA ILE A 33 -45.47 -10.55 19.44
C ILE A 33 -46.61 -11.21 20.21
N LYS A 34 -47.88 -10.83 19.99
CA LYS A 34 -49.04 -11.46 20.66
C LYS A 34 -49.23 -12.91 20.25
N ARG A 35 -48.98 -13.26 18.97
CA ARG A 35 -49.05 -14.66 18.52
C ARG A 35 -47.94 -15.50 19.13
N VAL A 36 -46.72 -14.99 19.18
CA VAL A 36 -45.58 -15.64 19.85
C VAL A 36 -45.86 -15.74 21.34
N GLU A 37 -46.44 -14.73 21.97
CA GLU A 37 -46.78 -14.76 23.40
C GLU A 37 -47.90 -15.77 23.70
N ALA A 38 -48.90 -15.89 22.82
CA ALA A 38 -49.96 -16.91 22.94
C ALA A 38 -49.40 -18.32 22.75
N VAL A 39 -48.51 -18.52 21.78
CA VAL A 39 -47.80 -19.79 21.57
C VAL A 39 -46.87 -20.08 22.73
N GLN A 40 -46.18 -19.09 23.29
CA GLN A 40 -45.32 -19.23 24.45
C GLN A 40 -46.13 -19.61 25.69
N LYS A 41 -47.28 -18.97 25.95
CA LYS A 41 -48.18 -19.34 27.05
C LYS A 41 -48.75 -20.75 26.86
N GLY A 42 -49.10 -21.12 25.63
CA GLY A 42 -49.50 -22.48 25.29
C GLY A 42 -48.38 -23.49 25.54
N LEU A 43 -47.17 -23.17 25.10
CA LEU A 43 -45.99 -24.02 25.27
C LEU A 43 -45.58 -24.14 26.75
N GLU A 44 -45.65 -23.06 27.52
CA GLU A 44 -45.42 -23.08 28.98
C GLU A 44 -46.48 -23.92 29.70
N THR A 45 -47.73 -23.87 29.24
CA THR A 45 -48.81 -24.71 29.80
C THR A 45 -48.57 -26.18 29.49
N VAL A 46 -48.16 -26.50 28.26
CA VAL A 46 -47.79 -27.88 27.85
C VAL A 46 -46.54 -28.36 28.59
N TYR A 47 -45.56 -27.49 28.80
CA TYR A 47 -44.33 -27.77 29.53
C TYR A 47 -44.59 -28.03 31.03
N LYS A 48 -45.52 -27.28 31.64
CA LYS A 48 -45.94 -27.50 33.03
C LYS A 48 -46.79 -28.76 33.20
N ASN A 49 -47.62 -29.09 32.21
CA ASN A 49 -48.53 -30.24 32.28
C ASN A 49 -47.87 -31.58 31.97
N ASN A 50 -46.73 -31.60 31.27
CA ASN A 50 -46.10 -32.85 30.86
C ASN A 50 -44.67 -33.01 31.41
N LYS A 51 -44.56 -33.77 32.50
CA LYS A 51 -43.28 -34.08 33.17
C LYS A 51 -42.26 -34.74 32.22
N ALA A 52 -42.73 -35.53 31.24
CA ALA A 52 -41.87 -36.18 30.27
C ALA A 52 -41.15 -35.18 29.34
N ILE A 53 -41.78 -34.06 29.00
CA ILE A 53 -41.17 -33.02 28.17
C ILE A 53 -40.13 -32.25 29.00
N LYS A 54 -40.42 -31.97 30.27
CA LYS A 54 -39.46 -31.35 31.18
C LYS A 54 -38.22 -32.24 31.39
N ASP A 55 -38.42 -33.54 31.59
CA ASP A 55 -37.33 -34.51 31.71
C ASP A 55 -36.56 -34.64 30.39
N PHE A 56 -37.24 -34.58 29.24
CA PHE A 56 -36.59 -34.59 27.92
C PHE A 56 -35.77 -33.33 27.68
N VAL A 57 -36.29 -32.13 27.94
CA VAL A 57 -35.55 -30.86 27.75
C VAL A 57 -34.31 -30.81 28.67
N THR A 58 -34.45 -31.27 29.91
CA THR A 58 -33.31 -31.34 30.85
C THR A 58 -32.24 -32.34 30.39
N LYS A 59 -32.65 -33.50 29.85
CA LYS A 59 -31.72 -34.48 29.26
C LYS A 59 -31.17 -34.03 27.91
N TYR A 60 -31.96 -33.29 27.14
CA TYR A 60 -31.59 -32.77 25.84
C TYR A 60 -30.46 -31.78 25.98
N ASP A 61 -30.49 -30.82 26.91
CA ASP A 61 -29.36 -29.90 27.11
C ASP A 61 -28.06 -30.63 27.46
N ALA A 62 -28.15 -31.69 28.28
CA ALA A 62 -26.98 -32.51 28.63
C ALA A 62 -26.43 -33.31 27.44
N HIS A 63 -27.30 -33.77 26.54
CA HIS A 63 -26.95 -34.61 25.40
C HIS A 63 -26.96 -33.86 24.05
N ALA A 64 -27.25 -32.57 24.03
CA ALA A 64 -27.38 -31.75 22.81
C ALA A 64 -26.05 -31.72 22.04
N LYS A 65 -24.92 -31.77 22.77
CA LYS A 65 -23.58 -31.88 22.20
C LYS A 65 -23.33 -33.24 21.53
N LEU A 66 -23.99 -34.30 21.99
CA LEU A 66 -23.89 -35.66 21.43
C LEU A 66 -24.88 -35.87 20.28
N LEU A 67 -25.99 -35.14 20.28
CA LEU A 67 -27.07 -35.24 19.29
C LEU A 67 -26.88 -34.31 18.09
N ASN A 68 -26.00 -33.32 18.17
CA ASN A 68 -25.66 -32.47 17.04
C ASN A 68 -24.72 -33.21 16.08
N PRO A 69 -25.18 -33.66 14.90
CA PRO A 69 -24.39 -34.48 13.97
C PRO A 69 -23.14 -33.78 13.45
N ASN A 70 -23.08 -32.44 13.55
CA ASN A 70 -21.91 -31.66 13.14
C ASN A 70 -20.81 -31.65 14.21
N THR A 71 -21.16 -31.94 15.47
CA THR A 71 -20.26 -31.85 16.61
C THR A 71 -19.89 -33.23 17.14
N SER A 72 -20.83 -34.17 17.20
CA SER A 72 -20.64 -35.45 17.89
C SER A 72 -19.79 -36.47 17.15
N THR A 73 -19.90 -36.58 15.83
CA THR A 73 -19.10 -37.55 15.05
C THR A 73 -17.62 -37.19 15.04
N TYR A 74 -17.30 -35.95 14.67
CA TYR A 74 -15.91 -35.47 14.59
C TYR A 74 -15.22 -35.36 15.95
N THR A 75 -15.94 -35.02 17.03
CA THR A 75 -15.33 -34.90 18.36
C THR A 75 -15.13 -36.27 19.02
N MET A 76 -16.09 -37.19 18.90
CA MET A 76 -15.91 -38.56 19.38
C MET A 76 -14.82 -39.29 18.60
N GLU A 77 -14.79 -39.21 17.27
CA GLU A 77 -13.74 -39.87 16.47
C GLU A 77 -12.34 -39.33 16.82
N ARG A 78 -12.20 -38.03 17.05
CA ARG A 78 -10.92 -37.42 17.46
C ARG A 78 -10.49 -37.82 18.88
N GLU A 79 -11.44 -38.03 19.79
CA GLU A 79 -11.17 -38.47 21.17
C GLU A 79 -10.92 -39.99 21.25
N ILE A 80 -11.64 -40.78 20.43
CA ILE A 80 -11.57 -42.25 20.31
C ILE A 80 -10.38 -42.73 19.46
N LEU A 81 -9.66 -41.83 18.78
CA LEU A 81 -8.45 -42.23 18.04
C LEU A 81 -7.50 -42.97 19.00
N ALA A 82 -7.24 -44.25 18.67
CA ALA A 82 -6.34 -45.10 19.42
C ALA A 82 -4.94 -44.46 19.47
N PRO A 83 -4.19 -44.63 20.58
CA PRO A 83 -2.86 -44.02 20.73
C PRO A 83 -1.91 -44.38 19.59
N ASP A 84 -2.01 -45.58 19.03
CA ASP A 84 -1.20 -46.03 17.88
C ASP A 84 -1.48 -45.22 16.62
N VAL A 85 -2.74 -44.88 16.34
CA VAL A 85 -3.13 -44.06 15.17
C VAL A 85 -2.68 -42.61 15.35
N LYS A 86 -2.70 -42.10 16.59
CA LYS A 86 -2.15 -40.77 16.90
C LYS A 86 -0.64 -40.73 16.69
N LEU A 87 0.06 -41.82 17.01
CA LEU A 87 1.50 -41.94 16.81
C LEU A 87 1.87 -42.02 15.33
N GLU A 88 1.13 -42.82 14.55
CA GLU A 88 1.31 -42.89 13.10
C GLU A 88 1.03 -41.55 12.41
N LEU A 89 -0.02 -40.83 12.84
CA LEU A 89 -0.33 -39.50 12.34
C LEU A 89 0.79 -38.50 12.65
N LEU A 90 1.34 -38.53 13.87
CA LEU A 90 2.46 -37.66 14.25
C LEU A 90 3.73 -37.99 13.47
N LEU A 91 4.05 -39.26 13.27
CA LEU A 91 5.22 -39.67 12.48
C LEU A 91 5.07 -39.25 11.02
N THR A 92 3.88 -39.39 10.45
CA THR A 92 3.59 -38.96 9.07
C THR A 92 3.67 -37.44 8.94
N ALA A 93 3.20 -36.71 9.96
CA ALA A 93 3.22 -35.24 9.97
C ALA A 93 4.54 -34.63 10.47
N ASN A 94 5.52 -35.43 10.89
CA ASN A 94 6.75 -34.92 11.52
C ASN A 94 7.55 -34.01 10.58
N ASP A 95 7.73 -34.44 9.32
CA ASP A 95 8.48 -33.66 8.34
C ASP A 95 7.79 -32.33 8.01
N ASP A 96 6.45 -32.32 8.00
CA ASP A 96 5.67 -31.11 7.77
C ASP A 96 5.70 -30.18 8.99
N LEU A 97 5.70 -30.74 10.21
CA LEU A 97 5.88 -29.97 11.45
C LEU A 97 7.28 -29.36 11.54
N GLU A 98 8.33 -30.07 11.10
CA GLU A 98 9.68 -29.53 11.04
C GLU A 98 9.81 -28.39 10.02
N LYS A 99 9.23 -28.55 8.82
CA LYS A 99 9.17 -27.46 7.83
C LYS A 99 8.39 -26.26 8.37
N PHE A 100 7.23 -26.49 8.96
CA PHE A 100 6.43 -25.43 9.57
C PHE A 100 7.19 -24.73 10.70
N ALA A 101 7.92 -25.47 11.54
CA ALA A 101 8.74 -24.88 12.59
C ALA A 101 9.88 -24.01 12.01
N GLN A 102 10.49 -24.41 10.90
CA GLN A 102 11.49 -23.61 10.19
C GLN A 102 10.87 -22.35 9.58
N GLU A 103 9.70 -22.46 8.94
CA GLU A 103 8.96 -21.32 8.38
C GLU A 103 8.54 -20.33 9.48
N VAL A 104 8.00 -20.82 10.60
CA VAL A 104 7.65 -19.97 11.75
C VAL A 104 8.88 -19.28 12.33
N LYS A 105 10.03 -19.96 12.37
CA LYS A 105 11.29 -19.32 12.78
C LYS A 105 11.70 -18.21 11.82
N GLN A 106 11.61 -18.44 10.50
CA GLN A 106 11.89 -17.41 9.50
C GLN A 106 10.94 -16.22 9.64
N VAL A 107 9.64 -16.47 9.82
CA VAL A 107 8.62 -15.43 10.04
C VAL A 107 8.94 -14.61 11.29
N LYS A 108 9.36 -15.26 12.37
CA LYS A 108 9.77 -14.58 13.60
C LYS A 108 11.05 -13.76 13.42
N ASP A 109 12.02 -14.26 12.66
CA ASP A 109 13.24 -13.51 12.33
C ASP A 109 12.91 -12.28 11.45
N LEU A 110 11.88 -12.37 10.61
CA LEU A 110 11.36 -11.28 9.76
C LEU A 110 10.47 -10.27 10.51
N GLU A 111 9.99 -10.60 11.71
CA GLU A 111 9.13 -9.72 12.53
C GLU A 111 9.83 -8.39 12.88
N TYR A 112 11.15 -8.43 13.08
CA TYR A 112 11.97 -7.24 13.33
C TYR A 112 12.05 -6.31 12.12
N VAL A 113 12.02 -6.85 10.90
CA VAL A 113 12.03 -6.05 9.67
C VAL A 113 10.70 -5.32 9.53
N VAL A 114 9.58 -6.00 9.75
CA VAL A 114 8.23 -5.37 9.66
C VAL A 114 8.00 -4.36 10.78
N SER A 115 8.54 -4.62 11.97
CA SER A 115 8.43 -3.72 13.14
C SER A 115 9.58 -2.72 13.24
N GLY A 116 10.45 -2.66 12.23
CA GLY A 116 11.63 -1.82 12.24
C GLY A 116 11.24 -0.35 12.34
N ALA A 117 11.72 0.35 13.37
CA ALA A 117 11.53 1.79 13.57
C ALA A 117 12.04 2.66 12.38
N GLU A 118 12.69 2.05 11.39
CA GLU A 118 13.09 2.65 10.13
C GLU A 118 11.90 3.09 9.27
N PHE A 119 10.73 2.45 9.40
CA PHE A 119 9.52 2.85 8.68
C PHE A 119 8.88 4.13 9.24
N ASP A 120 8.96 4.37 10.56
CA ASP A 120 8.55 5.65 11.16
C ASP A 120 9.40 6.80 10.65
N VAL A 121 10.68 6.52 10.37
CA VAL A 121 11.62 7.49 9.83
C VAL A 121 11.24 7.89 8.38
N ILE A 122 10.62 6.99 7.60
CA ILE A 122 10.11 7.31 6.26
C ILE A 122 8.94 8.30 6.32
N GLU A 123 8.03 8.18 7.29
CA GLU A 123 6.91 9.12 7.46
C GLU A 123 7.42 10.52 7.84
N THR A 124 8.56 10.62 8.54
CA THR A 124 9.17 11.91 8.88
C THR A 124 10.08 12.49 7.78
N LEU A 125 10.76 11.64 7.00
CA LEU A 125 11.72 12.06 5.96
C LEU A 125 11.03 12.34 4.63
N GLY A 126 9.96 11.62 4.28
CA GLY A 126 9.16 11.86 3.07
C GLY A 126 8.74 13.33 2.90
N PRO A 127 8.08 13.96 3.88
CA PRO A 127 7.69 15.37 3.77
C PRO A 127 8.88 16.34 3.82
N LYS A 128 10.06 15.92 4.28
CA LYS A 128 11.29 16.73 4.23
C LYS A 128 12.02 16.61 2.89
N LEU A 129 11.85 15.50 2.19
CA LEU A 129 12.46 15.26 0.88
C LEU A 129 11.75 16.05 -0.23
N ALA A 130 10.43 16.17 -0.17
CA ALA A 130 9.63 16.93 -1.14
C ALA A 130 10.08 18.40 -1.32
N PRO A 131 10.25 19.22 -0.27
CA PRO A 131 10.75 20.58 -0.44
C PRO A 131 12.23 20.62 -0.88
N LEU A 132 13.02 19.62 -0.51
CA LEU A 132 14.41 19.52 -0.94
C LEU A 132 14.52 19.23 -2.44
N GLU A 133 13.66 18.37 -2.98
CA GLU A 133 13.59 18.07 -4.41
C GLU A 133 13.24 19.32 -5.23
N VAL A 134 12.26 20.11 -4.78
CA VAL A 134 11.90 21.39 -5.41
C VAL A 134 13.08 22.36 -5.37
N THR A 135 13.73 22.51 -4.21
CA THR A 135 14.89 23.41 -4.08
C THR A 135 16.03 22.97 -4.99
N HIS A 136 16.27 21.67 -5.13
CA HIS A 136 17.30 21.13 -6.00
C HIS A 136 16.98 21.33 -7.47
N ALA A 137 15.72 21.23 -7.87
CA ALA A 137 15.27 21.55 -9.23
C ALA A 137 15.51 23.03 -9.57
N ASP A 138 15.18 23.93 -8.65
CA ASP A 138 15.43 25.37 -8.80
C ASP A 138 16.93 25.68 -8.90
N GLN A 139 17.75 25.06 -8.04
CA GLN A 139 19.21 25.17 -8.08
C GLN A 139 19.81 24.71 -9.42
N ILE A 140 19.31 23.61 -9.98
CA ILE A 140 19.75 23.13 -11.31
C ILE A 140 19.40 24.16 -12.39
N SER A 141 18.20 24.74 -12.32
CA SER A 141 17.77 25.76 -13.28
C SER A 141 18.66 27.01 -13.20
N GLU A 142 18.93 27.50 -11.99
CA GLU A 142 19.79 28.66 -11.75
C GLU A 142 21.23 28.41 -12.21
N LEU A 143 21.78 27.23 -11.89
CA LEU A 143 23.13 26.84 -12.30
C LEU A 143 23.26 26.78 -13.82
N ASN A 144 22.26 26.23 -14.51
CA ASN A 144 22.23 26.20 -15.97
C ASN A 144 22.17 27.61 -16.58
N GLN A 145 21.39 28.52 -15.98
CA GLN A 145 21.33 29.90 -16.43
C GLN A 145 22.69 30.60 -16.26
N ILE A 146 23.30 30.51 -15.08
CA ILE A 146 24.62 31.10 -14.80
C ILE A 146 25.67 30.51 -15.75
N THR A 147 25.65 29.21 -15.98
CA THR A 147 26.59 28.55 -16.90
C THR A 147 26.44 29.09 -18.31
N LYS A 148 25.20 29.34 -18.76
CA LYS A 148 24.94 29.97 -20.06
C LYS A 148 25.45 31.40 -20.10
N GLU A 149 25.17 32.21 -19.07
CA GLU A 149 25.65 33.60 -19.00
C GLU A 149 27.19 33.69 -19.01
N VAL A 150 27.86 32.79 -18.29
CA VAL A 150 29.33 32.69 -18.29
C VAL A 150 29.86 32.26 -19.66
N SER A 151 29.19 31.31 -20.32
CA SER A 151 29.57 30.87 -21.67
C SER A 151 29.44 32.00 -22.69
N ASP A 152 28.31 32.72 -22.67
CA ASP A 152 28.08 33.89 -23.53
C ASP A 152 29.09 35.01 -23.24
N PHE A 153 29.46 35.22 -21.98
CA PHE A 153 30.51 36.16 -21.60
C PHE A 153 31.88 35.75 -22.15
N MET A 154 32.23 34.46 -22.04
CA MET A 154 33.48 33.93 -22.57
C MET A 154 33.56 34.04 -24.10
N GLU A 155 32.44 33.82 -24.79
CA GLU A 155 32.35 34.00 -26.25
C GLU A 155 32.56 35.46 -26.65
N ARG A 156 31.90 36.41 -25.96
CA ARG A 156 32.10 37.86 -26.18
C ARG A 156 33.53 38.28 -25.90
N TYR A 157 34.14 37.74 -24.84
CA TYR A 157 35.53 38.01 -24.51
C TYR A 157 36.47 37.51 -25.61
N ASN A 158 36.31 36.26 -26.05
CA ASN A 158 37.09 35.69 -27.15
C ASN A 158 36.94 36.51 -28.44
N HIS A 159 35.72 36.94 -28.77
CA HIS A 159 35.49 37.81 -29.93
C HIS A 159 36.24 39.13 -29.79
N THR A 160 36.13 39.79 -28.64
CA THR A 160 36.81 41.06 -28.36
C THR A 160 38.33 40.93 -28.46
N VAL A 161 38.90 39.86 -27.91
CA VAL A 161 40.33 39.57 -28.00
C VAL A 161 40.75 39.33 -29.44
N ASN A 162 39.98 38.57 -30.22
CA ASN A 162 40.29 38.33 -31.63
C ASN A 162 40.28 39.64 -32.45
N THR A 163 39.26 40.48 -32.27
CA THR A 163 39.19 41.78 -32.95
C THR A 163 40.34 42.70 -32.53
N LEU A 164 40.72 42.69 -31.24
CA LEU A 164 41.87 43.45 -30.75
C LEU A 164 43.18 42.95 -31.39
N SER A 165 43.35 41.63 -31.48
CA SER A 165 44.50 41.01 -32.16
C SER A 165 44.56 41.39 -33.65
N GLU A 166 43.43 41.39 -34.35
CA GLU A 166 43.36 41.85 -35.75
C GLU A 166 43.74 43.32 -35.90
N ILE A 167 43.28 44.19 -35.01
CA ILE A 167 43.66 45.62 -34.99
C ILE A 167 45.17 45.78 -34.77
N PHE A 168 45.75 45.04 -33.82
CA PHE A 168 47.19 45.09 -33.55
C PHE A 168 48.01 44.65 -34.76
N ILE A 169 47.62 43.58 -35.44
CA ILE A 169 48.28 43.14 -36.69
C ILE A 169 48.19 44.23 -37.75
N GLN A 170 47.03 44.87 -37.89
CA GLN A 170 46.82 45.94 -38.87
C GLN A 170 47.68 47.17 -38.57
N TRP A 171 47.82 47.54 -37.29
CA TRP A 171 48.72 48.60 -36.85
C TRP A 171 50.19 48.26 -37.10
N ASP A 172 50.61 47.03 -36.84
CA ASP A 172 51.98 46.57 -37.12
C ASP A 172 52.33 46.68 -38.61
N HIS A 173 51.39 46.31 -39.49
CA HIS A 173 51.53 46.50 -40.94
C HIS A 173 51.65 47.98 -41.34
N ILE A 174 50.83 48.87 -40.76
CA ILE A 174 50.90 50.31 -41.04
C ILE A 174 52.26 50.87 -40.58
N LEU A 175 52.70 50.50 -39.37
CA LEU A 175 53.96 50.95 -38.80
C LEU A 175 55.15 50.49 -39.66
N THR A 176 55.18 49.20 -40.03
CA THR A 176 56.21 48.61 -40.90
C THR A 176 56.26 49.31 -42.26
N ASN A 177 55.10 49.63 -42.86
CA ASN A 177 55.05 50.37 -44.12
C ASN A 177 55.59 51.80 -43.98
N MET A 178 55.26 52.49 -42.88
CA MET A 178 55.81 53.82 -42.60
C MET A 178 57.33 53.77 -42.40
N GLU A 179 57.83 52.82 -41.61
CA GLU A 179 59.27 52.62 -41.41
C GLU A 179 60.01 52.32 -42.72
N SER A 180 59.42 51.49 -43.58
CA SER A 180 59.95 51.20 -44.91
C SER A 180 60.00 52.47 -45.79
N HIS A 181 58.94 53.27 -45.77
CA HIS A 181 58.88 54.52 -46.53
C HIS A 181 59.92 55.55 -46.04
N VAL A 182 60.03 55.72 -44.73
CA VAL A 182 61.05 56.60 -44.11
C VAL A 182 62.45 56.11 -44.46
N SER A 183 62.72 54.81 -44.33
CA SER A 183 64.02 54.22 -44.69
C SER A 183 64.37 54.44 -46.16
N ALA A 184 63.39 54.37 -47.07
CA ALA A 184 63.58 54.65 -48.49
C ALA A 184 63.95 56.12 -48.75
N LEU A 185 63.27 57.05 -48.06
CA LEU A 185 63.58 58.48 -48.14
C LEU A 185 64.97 58.81 -47.58
N GLU A 186 65.36 58.19 -46.46
CA GLU A 186 66.69 58.35 -45.89
C GLU A 186 67.79 57.85 -46.83
N ARG A 187 67.57 56.71 -47.50
CA ARG A 187 68.49 56.20 -48.52
C ARG A 187 68.61 57.14 -49.72
N GLN A 188 67.50 57.69 -50.23
CA GLN A 188 67.54 58.69 -51.30
C GLN A 188 68.33 59.93 -50.90
N LYS A 189 68.13 60.42 -49.67
CA LYS A 189 68.86 61.57 -49.13
C LYS A 189 70.35 61.27 -48.98
N ALA A 190 70.72 60.06 -48.56
CA ALA A 190 72.12 59.63 -48.44
C ALA A 190 72.83 59.46 -49.80
N THR A 191 72.10 59.11 -50.87
CA THR A 191 72.67 59.02 -52.23
C THR A 191 72.74 60.35 -52.98
N ALA A 192 72.06 61.38 -52.48
CA ALA A 192 72.01 62.72 -53.09
C ALA A 192 72.99 63.73 -52.47
N SER A 193 73.79 63.30 -51.47
CA SER A 193 74.87 64.08 -50.86
C SER A 193 76.22 63.41 -51.08
#